data_AF-A0A7C9FBH9-F1
#
_entry.id   AF-A0A7C9FBH9-F1
#
_cell.length_a   1.000
_cell.length_b   1.000
_cell.length_c   1.000
_cell.angle_alpha   90.00
_cell.angle_beta   90.00
_cell.angle_gamma   90.00
#
_symmetry.space_group_name_H-M   'P 1'
#
loop_
_entity.id
_entity.type
_entity.pdbx_description
1 polymer ?
#
loop_
_entity_poly.entity_id
_entity_poly.type
_entity_poly.pdbx_seq_one_letter_code
_entity_poly.pdbx_strand_id
1 'polypeptide(L)'
;MGDVGMIPSLSHNRQESLLAAHNLLKELEANESLTDEMKRVLADIDSKLSAMNLISESGPSGPVQTPSREAEFNEAKTRLKSAEEKIMIWEANQSIICESGQETASEYIQAVEDVWGLVEWFRGLCSEGNEIANEIVSQGDAILQAAMSRLEEELEYILVH
;
A
#
# COMPACT_ATOMS: atom_id res chain seq x y z
N MET A 1 -0.52 36.81 11.41
CA MET A 1 0.80 36.24 11.75
C MET A 1 0.61 35.33 12.95
N GLY A 2 0.94 34.06 12.77
CA GLY A 2 0.72 32.98 13.74
C GLY A 2 0.84 31.66 13.00
N ASP A 3 2.08 31.38 12.60
CA ASP A 3 2.55 30.17 11.94
C ASP A 3 2.10 28.92 12.72
N VAL A 4 1.19 28.13 12.14
CA VAL A 4 0.89 26.79 12.62
C VAL A 4 1.82 25.86 11.84
N GLY A 5 3.01 25.67 12.39
CA GLY A 5 3.93 24.65 11.93
C GLY A 5 3.21 23.30 11.95
N MET A 6 2.92 22.79 10.76
CA MET A 6 2.45 21.44 10.53
C MET A 6 3.55 20.51 11.03
N ILE A 7 3.39 19.96 12.23
CA ILE A 7 4.25 18.90 12.74
C ILE A 7 4.05 17.73 11.77
N PRO A 8 5.07 17.28 11.02
CA PRO A 8 4.97 16.04 10.28
C PRO A 8 4.68 14.95 11.31
N SER A 9 3.54 14.29 11.14
CA SER A 9 3.08 13.16 11.93
C SER A 9 4.25 12.20 12.21
N LEU A 10 4.81 12.26 13.43
CA LEU A 10 5.95 11.44 13.87
C LEU A 10 5.61 9.93 13.82
N SER A 11 4.31 9.59 13.76
CA SER A 11 3.80 8.23 13.61
C SER A 11 3.91 7.70 12.18
N HIS A 12 3.79 8.53 11.14
CA HIS A 12 3.85 8.07 9.74
C HIS A 12 5.26 7.54 9.39
N ASN A 13 6.30 8.35 9.65
CA ASN A 13 7.70 7.96 9.42
C ASN A 13 8.12 6.74 10.24
N ARG A 14 7.56 6.55 11.45
CA ARG A 14 7.85 5.41 12.31
C ARG A 14 7.24 4.12 11.76
N GLN A 15 6.00 4.20 11.28
CA GLN A 15 5.31 3.05 10.72
C GLN A 15 5.96 2.59 9.42
N GLU A 16 6.36 3.52 8.55
CA GLU A 16 7.17 3.23 7.36
C GLU A 16 8.52 2.59 7.72
N SER A 17 9.18 3.07 8.79
CA SER A 17 10.45 2.50 9.25
C SER A 17 10.29 1.08 9.81
N LEU A 18 9.21 0.81 10.54
CA LEU A 18 8.90 -0.54 11.04
C LEU A 18 8.58 -1.50 9.88
N LEU A 19 7.84 -1.01 8.88
CA LEU A 19 7.51 -1.76 7.68
C LEU A 19 8.76 -2.13 6.88
N ALA A 20 9.67 -1.17 6.68
CA ALA A 20 10.96 -1.40 6.03
C ALA A 20 11.82 -2.43 6.78
N ALA A 21 11.82 -2.38 8.12
CA ALA A 21 12.54 -3.36 8.94
C ALA A 21 11.97 -4.78 8.80
N HIS A 22 10.64 -4.94 8.77
CA HIS A 22 10.02 -6.25 8.52
C HIS A 22 10.34 -6.80 7.12
N ASN A 23 10.35 -5.95 6.10
CA ASN A 23 10.68 -6.38 4.73
C ASN A 23 12.13 -6.86 4.62
N LEU A 24 13.08 -6.14 5.24
CA LEU A 24 14.48 -6.56 5.30
C LEU A 24 14.68 -7.89 6.06
N LEU A 25 13.95 -8.10 7.16
CA LEU A 25 14.01 -9.36 7.90
C LEU A 25 13.52 -10.54 7.04
N LYS A 26 12.45 -10.36 6.27
CA LYS A 26 11.94 -11.39 5.34
C LYS A 26 12.94 -11.73 4.25
N GLU A 27 13.59 -10.72 3.67
CA GLU A 27 14.62 -10.92 2.66
C GLU A 27 15.82 -11.69 3.22
N LEU A 28 16.22 -11.38 4.45
CA LEU A 28 17.26 -12.11 5.16
C LEU A 28 16.83 -13.55 5.49
N GLU A 29 15.60 -13.77 5.97
CA GLU A 29 15.10 -15.09 6.34
C GLU A 29 14.98 -16.06 5.14
N ALA A 30 14.68 -15.52 3.95
CA ALA A 30 14.66 -16.27 2.70
C ALA A 30 16.06 -16.73 2.22
N ASN A 31 17.13 -16.24 2.84
CA ASN A 31 18.50 -16.62 2.47
C ASN A 31 18.86 -18.01 3.03
N GLU A 32 18.96 -18.99 2.13
CA GLU A 32 19.30 -20.39 2.46
C GLU A 32 20.70 -20.57 3.07
N SER A 33 21.59 -19.58 2.93
CA SER A 33 22.94 -19.62 3.53
C SER A 33 22.96 -19.32 5.05
N LEU A 34 21.82 -18.93 5.63
CA LEU A 34 21.73 -18.65 7.05
C LEU A 34 21.70 -19.92 7.90
N THR A 35 22.49 -19.90 8.97
CA THR A 35 22.47 -20.94 10.00
C THR A 35 21.18 -20.87 10.83
N ASP A 36 20.80 -21.98 11.46
CA ASP A 36 19.60 -22.05 12.32
C ASP A 36 19.65 -21.05 13.48
N GLU A 37 20.85 -20.72 13.99
CA GLU A 37 21.03 -19.70 15.01
C GLU A 37 20.73 -18.30 14.47
N MET A 38 21.19 -17.99 13.25
CA MET A 38 20.87 -16.72 12.58
C MET A 38 19.37 -16.60 12.31
N LYS A 39 18.71 -17.68 11.87
CA LYS A 39 17.24 -17.71 11.69
C LYS A 39 16.51 -17.49 13.01
N ARG A 40 16.98 -18.08 14.11
CA ARG A 40 16.42 -17.85 15.44
C ARG A 40 16.55 -16.40 15.90
N VAL A 41 17.70 -15.77 15.64
CA VAL A 41 17.92 -14.35 15.94
C VAL A 41 17.00 -13.45 15.11
N LEU A 42 16.82 -13.74 13.81
CA LEU A 42 15.89 -12.99 12.96
C LEU A 42 14.46 -13.10 13.48
N ALA A 43 14.01 -14.30 13.87
CA ALA A 43 12.69 -14.51 14.46
C ALA A 43 12.50 -13.77 15.81
N ASP A 44 13.52 -13.68 16.65
CA ASP A 44 13.48 -12.90 17.90
C ASP A 44 13.39 -11.40 17.64
N ILE A 45 14.10 -10.90 16.61
CA ILE A 45 14.02 -9.50 16.19
C ILE A 45 12.63 -9.19 15.61
N ASP A 46 12.09 -10.07 14.76
CA ASP A 46 10.75 -9.92 14.17
C ASP A 46 9.64 -9.87 15.24
N SER A 47 9.75 -10.73 16.26
CA SER A 47 8.87 -10.73 17.44
C SER A 47 8.96 -9.42 18.23
N LYS A 48 10.17 -8.88 18.43
CA LYS A 48 10.38 -7.60 19.12
C LYS A 48 9.87 -6.39 18.34
N LEU A 49 10.04 -6.38 17.02
CA LEU A 49 9.48 -5.33 16.16
C LEU A 49 7.96 -5.36 16.16
N SER A 50 7.37 -6.57 16.10
CA SER A 50 5.93 -6.77 16.23
C SER A 50 5.40 -6.25 17.58
N ALA A 51 6.11 -6.53 18.68
CA ALA A 51 5.77 -6.00 20.00
C ALA A 51 5.94 -4.47 20.10
N MET A 52 6.87 -3.90 19.35
CA MET A 52 7.10 -2.44 19.29
C MET A 52 6.01 -1.72 18.50
N ASN A 53 5.47 -2.36 17.45
CA ASN A 53 4.29 -1.87 16.72
C ASN A 53 3.05 -1.78 17.64
N LEU A 54 2.93 -2.72 18.58
CA LEU A 54 1.87 -2.76 19.61
C LEU A 54 1.88 -1.56 20.57
N ILE A 55 3.03 -0.92 20.80
CA ILE A 55 3.17 0.20 21.75
C ILE A 55 2.78 1.54 21.10
N SER A 56 2.79 1.61 19.77
CA SER A 56 2.43 2.82 19.02
C SER A 56 0.92 2.98 18.85
N GLU A 57 0.13 1.92 19.00
CA GLU A 57 -1.34 1.95 18.87
C GLU A 57 -2.03 1.48 20.17
N SER A 58 -2.34 2.47 21.01
CA SER A 58 -3.32 2.46 22.12
C SER A 58 -2.91 1.90 23.49
N GLY A 59 -3.47 2.55 24.52
CA GLY A 59 -3.29 2.26 25.94
C GLY A 59 -3.79 0.88 26.38
N PRO A 60 -3.72 0.59 27.68
CA PRO A 60 -3.77 -0.77 28.20
C PRO A 60 -5.22 -1.24 28.24
N SER A 61 -5.60 -2.19 27.37
CA SER A 61 -6.51 -3.30 27.70
C SER A 61 -6.86 -4.11 26.45
N GLY A 62 -6.42 -5.38 26.42
CA GLY A 62 -6.97 -6.43 25.57
C GLY A 62 -5.89 -7.23 24.84
N PRO A 63 -6.03 -8.58 24.72
CA PRO A 63 -5.17 -9.35 23.84
C PRO A 63 -5.53 -8.98 22.40
N VAL A 64 -4.74 -8.09 21.79
CA VAL A 64 -4.88 -7.74 20.38
C VAL A 64 -4.48 -8.96 19.56
N GLN A 65 -5.47 -9.53 18.88
CA GLN A 65 -5.25 -10.50 17.82
C GLN A 65 -4.43 -9.80 16.76
N THR A 66 -3.20 -10.27 16.53
CA THR A 66 -2.51 -10.04 15.26
C THR A 66 -3.53 -10.32 14.16
N PRO A 67 -3.85 -9.38 13.25
CA PRO A 67 -4.69 -9.70 12.11
C PRO A 67 -4.05 -10.92 11.45
N SER A 68 -4.80 -12.01 11.34
CA SER A 68 -4.34 -13.17 10.57
C SER A 68 -3.92 -12.67 9.19
N ARG A 69 -2.93 -13.31 8.56
CA ARG A 69 -2.53 -13.02 7.17
C ARG A 69 -3.75 -12.85 6.24
N GLU A 70 -4.81 -13.61 6.52
CA GLU A 70 -6.11 -13.56 5.86
C GLU A 70 -6.89 -12.26 6.07
N ALA A 71 -6.80 -11.64 7.26
CA ALA A 71 -7.38 -10.33 7.54
C ALA A 71 -6.64 -9.20 6.81
N GLU A 72 -5.31 -9.27 6.71
CA GLU A 72 -4.51 -8.32 5.91
C GLU A 72 -4.86 -8.40 4.42
N PHE A 73 -5.03 -9.62 3.89
CA PHE A 73 -5.49 -9.82 2.51
C PHE A 73 -6.91 -9.31 2.27
N ASN A 74 -7.83 -9.52 3.21
CA ASN A 74 -9.20 -9.03 3.09
C ASN A 74 -9.27 -7.50 3.11
N GLU A 75 -8.47 -6.86 3.95
CA GLU A 75 -8.36 -5.40 3.98
C GLU A 75 -7.79 -4.87 2.67
N ALA A 76 -6.71 -5.48 2.16
CA ALA A 76 -6.14 -5.11 0.87
C ALA A 76 -7.14 -5.26 -0.29
N LYS A 77 -7.90 -6.35 -0.32
CA LYS A 77 -8.94 -6.57 -1.34
C LYS A 77 -10.04 -5.50 -1.26
N THR A 78 -10.40 -5.09 -0.05
CA THR A 78 -11.38 -4.02 0.19
C THR A 78 -10.85 -2.67 -0.30
N ARG A 79 -9.60 -2.35 0.01
CA ARG A 79 -8.94 -1.12 -0.46
C ARG A 79 -8.79 -1.09 -1.97
N LEU A 80 -8.37 -2.20 -2.58
CA LEU A 80 -8.26 -2.33 -4.03
C LEU A 80 -9.62 -2.10 -4.70
N LYS A 81 -10.68 -2.73 -4.19
CA LYS A 81 -12.03 -2.56 -4.72
C LYS A 81 -12.53 -1.11 -4.57
N SER A 82 -12.27 -0.46 -3.43
CA SER A 82 -12.66 0.93 -3.24
C SER A 82 -11.93 1.86 -4.22
N ALA A 83 -10.64 1.63 -4.47
CA ALA A 83 -9.88 2.42 -5.44
C ALA A 83 -10.33 2.13 -6.89
N GLU A 84 -10.62 0.87 -7.22
CA GLU A 84 -11.22 0.47 -8.50
C GLU A 84 -12.54 1.20 -8.74
N GLU A 85 -13.45 1.20 -7.77
CA GLU A 85 -14.74 1.87 -7.89
C GLU A 85 -14.56 3.37 -8.15
N LYS A 86 -13.63 4.02 -7.45
CA LYS A 86 -13.29 5.43 -7.70
C LYS A 86 -12.82 5.62 -9.14
N ILE A 87 -11.80 4.88 -9.58
CA ILE A 87 -11.23 5.00 -10.94
C ILE A 87 -12.30 4.73 -12.00
N MET A 88 -13.11 3.68 -11.85
CA MET A 88 -14.15 3.30 -12.80
C MET A 88 -15.28 4.34 -12.90
N ILE A 89 -15.61 5.05 -11.83
CA ILE A 89 -16.55 6.18 -11.89
C ILE A 89 -16.03 7.26 -12.83
N TRP A 90 -14.72 7.53 -12.79
CA TRP A 90 -14.09 8.51 -13.68
C TRP A 90 -13.94 8.00 -15.11
N GLU A 91 -13.70 6.70 -15.31
CA GLU A 91 -13.72 6.08 -16.65
C GLU A 91 -15.10 6.21 -17.32
N ALA A 92 -16.17 5.95 -16.55
CA ALA A 92 -17.54 6.05 -17.06
C ALA A 92 -17.97 7.50 -17.33
N ASN A 93 -17.41 8.46 -16.60
CA ASN A 93 -17.63 9.88 -16.82
C ASN A 93 -16.70 10.35 -17.96
N GLN A 94 -17.25 10.58 -19.15
CA GLN A 94 -16.52 11.11 -20.32
C GLN A 94 -16.02 12.56 -20.17
N SER A 95 -15.97 13.09 -18.95
CA SER A 95 -15.46 14.42 -18.65
C SER A 95 -13.93 14.40 -18.58
N ILE A 96 -13.30 15.47 -19.05
CA ILE A 96 -11.87 15.70 -18.88
C ILE A 96 -11.61 15.96 -17.38
N ILE A 97 -10.83 15.11 -16.74
CA ILE A 97 -10.51 15.16 -15.31
C ILE A 97 -9.78 16.46 -15.00
N CYS A 98 -8.85 16.89 -15.87
CA CYS A 98 -8.07 18.11 -15.66
C CYS A 98 -8.92 19.40 -15.68
N GLU A 99 -10.07 19.38 -16.36
CA GLU A 99 -11.03 20.51 -16.38
C GLU A 99 -12.01 20.47 -15.21
N SER A 100 -12.12 19.34 -14.52
CA SER A 100 -13.05 19.13 -13.41
C SER A 100 -12.56 19.73 -12.08
N GLY A 101 -11.45 20.48 -12.11
CA GLY A 101 -10.85 21.16 -10.97
C GLY A 101 -9.70 20.39 -10.32
N GLN A 102 -8.83 21.14 -9.63
CA GLN A 102 -7.61 20.58 -9.01
C GLN A 102 -7.91 19.50 -7.95
N GLU A 103 -8.98 19.68 -7.18
CA GLU A 103 -9.41 18.71 -6.16
C GLU A 103 -9.75 17.36 -6.80
N THR A 104 -10.61 17.37 -7.81
CA THR A 104 -10.99 16.20 -8.60
C THR A 104 -9.79 15.49 -9.23
N ALA A 105 -8.89 16.24 -9.86
CA ALA A 105 -7.68 15.67 -10.45
C ALA A 105 -6.77 15.04 -9.38
N SER A 106 -6.61 15.69 -8.23
CA SER A 106 -5.83 15.16 -7.11
C SER A 106 -6.43 13.87 -6.54
N GLU A 107 -7.76 13.78 -6.42
CA GLU A 107 -8.43 12.58 -5.93
C GLU A 107 -8.24 11.39 -6.88
N TYR A 108 -8.30 11.63 -8.19
CA TYR A 108 -8.05 10.60 -9.18
C TYR A 108 -6.61 10.10 -9.10
N ILE A 109 -5.63 11.00 -9.11
CA ILE A 109 -4.21 10.62 -9.00
C ILE A 109 -3.95 9.87 -7.69
N GLN A 110 -4.51 10.31 -6.57
CA GLN A 110 -4.38 9.61 -5.29
C GLN A 110 -4.95 8.19 -5.35
N ALA A 111 -6.10 7.99 -6.01
CA ALA A 111 -6.66 6.65 -6.19
C ALA A 111 -5.75 5.74 -7.02
N VAL A 112 -5.11 6.28 -8.07
CA VAL A 112 -4.13 5.54 -8.88
C VAL A 112 -2.88 5.19 -8.06
N GLU A 113 -2.35 6.13 -7.28
CA GLU A 113 -1.22 5.89 -6.37
C GLU A 113 -1.54 4.84 -5.31
N ASP A 114 -2.76 4.84 -4.76
CA ASP A 114 -3.22 3.84 -3.80
C ASP A 114 -3.22 2.43 -4.40
N VAL A 115 -3.71 2.28 -5.64
CA VAL A 115 -3.66 1.00 -6.37
C VAL A 115 -2.21 0.59 -6.62
N TRP A 116 -1.38 1.51 -7.09
CA TRP A 116 0.03 1.23 -7.38
C TRP A 116 0.80 0.79 -6.13
N GLY A 117 0.61 1.47 -5.01
CA GLY A 117 1.22 1.10 -3.73
C GLY A 117 0.78 -0.28 -3.23
N LEU A 118 -0.50 -0.63 -3.40
CA LEU A 118 -1.00 -1.97 -3.10
C LEU A 118 -0.37 -3.02 -4.01
N VAL A 119 -0.33 -2.77 -5.32
CA VAL A 119 0.27 -3.70 -6.29
C VAL A 119 1.74 -3.96 -5.97
N GLU A 120 2.54 -2.91 -5.74
CA GLU A 120 3.96 -3.06 -5.44
C GLU A 120 4.19 -3.81 -4.11
N TRP A 121 3.35 -3.53 -3.11
CA TRP A 121 3.36 -4.27 -1.85
C TRP A 121 3.12 -5.78 -2.06
N PHE A 122 2.08 -6.14 -2.81
CA PHE A 122 1.76 -7.54 -3.06
C PHE A 122 2.72 -8.22 -4.03
N ARG A 123 3.34 -7.46 -4.95
CA ARG A 123 4.38 -7.96 -5.85
C ARG A 123 5.59 -8.47 -5.07
N GLY A 124 5.97 -7.81 -3.96
CA GLY A 124 7.00 -8.30 -3.04
C GLY A 124 6.61 -9.57 -2.26
N LEU A 125 5.32 -9.89 -2.19
CA LEU A 125 4.76 -11.08 -1.52
C LEU A 125 4.38 -12.20 -2.50
N CYS A 126 4.47 -11.95 -3.81
CA CYS A 126 4.23 -12.93 -4.86
C CYS A 126 5.27 -14.04 -4.79
N SER A 127 4.81 -15.28 -4.65
CA SER A 127 5.61 -16.50 -4.65
C SER A 127 4.79 -17.62 -5.27
N GLU A 128 5.45 -18.66 -5.80
CA GLU A 128 4.76 -19.87 -6.27
C GLU A 128 3.95 -20.46 -5.10
N GLY A 129 2.61 -20.37 -5.20
CA GLY A 129 1.66 -20.83 -4.18
C GLY A 129 0.88 -19.72 -3.45
N ASN A 130 1.21 -18.44 -3.64
CA ASN A 130 0.42 -17.32 -3.09
C ASN A 130 -0.62 -16.80 -4.10
N GLU A 131 -1.65 -17.61 -4.36
CA GLU A 131 -2.70 -17.32 -5.34
C GLU A 131 -3.42 -15.99 -5.08
N ILE A 132 -3.62 -15.62 -3.81
CA ILE A 132 -4.30 -14.38 -3.41
C ILE A 132 -3.47 -13.15 -3.78
N ALA A 133 -2.16 -13.15 -3.48
CA ALA A 133 -1.29 -12.04 -3.87
C ALA A 133 -1.22 -11.91 -5.40
N ASN A 134 -1.18 -13.04 -6.12
CA ASN A 134 -1.19 -13.04 -7.58
C ASN A 134 -2.51 -12.49 -8.15
N GLU A 135 -3.66 -12.81 -7.55
CA GLU A 135 -4.97 -12.24 -7.92
C GLU A 135 -4.98 -10.72 -7.72
N ILE A 136 -4.52 -10.24 -6.55
CA ILE A 136 -4.46 -8.82 -6.22
C ILE A 136 -3.56 -8.06 -7.20
N VAL A 137 -2.35 -8.60 -7.47
CA VAL A 137 -1.43 -7.98 -8.44
C VAL A 137 -2.04 -7.97 -9.84
N SER A 138 -2.64 -9.08 -10.28
CA SER A 138 -3.25 -9.15 -11.61
C SER A 138 -4.44 -8.18 -11.76
N GLN A 139 -5.30 -8.05 -10.74
CA GLN A 139 -6.43 -7.13 -10.77
C GLN A 139 -5.95 -5.68 -10.70
N GLY A 140 -4.99 -5.38 -9.82
CA GLY A 140 -4.41 -4.05 -9.70
C GLY A 140 -3.67 -3.62 -10.97
N ASP A 141 -2.90 -4.50 -11.60
CA ASP A 141 -2.25 -4.24 -12.89
C ASP A 141 -3.30 -3.88 -13.96
N ALA A 142 -4.44 -4.58 -14.03
CA ALA A 142 -5.51 -4.26 -14.98
C ALA A 142 -6.12 -2.87 -14.73
N ILE A 143 -6.34 -2.50 -13.46
CA ILE A 143 -6.85 -1.18 -13.07
C ILE A 143 -5.84 -0.09 -13.44
N LEU A 144 -4.56 -0.31 -13.15
CA LEU A 144 -3.49 0.64 -13.50
C LEU A 144 -3.37 0.83 -15.01
N GLN A 145 -3.52 -0.23 -15.82
CA GLN A 145 -3.50 -0.11 -17.28
C GLN A 145 -4.66 0.76 -17.80
N ALA A 146 -5.86 0.60 -17.24
CA ALA A 146 -6.99 1.46 -17.58
C ALA A 146 -6.70 2.92 -17.20
N ALA A 147 -6.25 3.15 -15.97
CA ALA A 147 -5.94 4.50 -15.49
C ALA A 147 -4.81 5.16 -16.28
N MET A 148 -3.76 4.43 -16.65
CA MET A 148 -2.68 4.93 -17.50
C MET A 148 -3.18 5.34 -18.88
N SER A 149 -4.03 4.53 -19.50
CA SER A 149 -4.63 4.86 -20.80
C SER A 149 -5.41 6.16 -20.73
N ARG A 150 -6.20 6.37 -19.66
CA ARG A 150 -6.95 7.62 -19.47
C ARG A 150 -6.05 8.81 -19.16
N LEU A 151 -4.98 8.63 -18.38
CA LEU A 151 -4.01 9.69 -18.12
C LEU A 151 -3.27 10.13 -19.38
N GLU A 152 -3.03 9.21 -20.32
CA GLU A 152 -2.47 9.54 -21.63
C GLU A 152 -3.44 10.43 -22.43
N GLU A 153 -4.75 10.13 -22.44
CA GLU A 153 -5.76 10.98 -23.09
C GLU A 153 -5.82 12.39 -22.47
N GLU A 154 -5.74 12.49 -21.13
CA GLU A 154 -5.70 13.78 -20.42
C GLU A 154 -4.43 14.57 -20.78
N LEU A 155 -3.27 13.89 -20.88
CA LEU A 155 -2.02 14.52 -21.28
C LEU A 155 -2.09 15.04 -22.72
N GLU A 156 -2.64 14.24 -23.65
CA GLU A 156 -2.86 14.67 -25.04
C GLU A 156 -3.75 15.92 -25.10
N TYR A 157 -4.83 15.95 -24.32
CA TYR A 157 -5.71 17.11 -24.25
C TYR A 157 -4.98 18.38 -23.81
N ILE A 158 -4.18 18.29 -22.72
CA ILE A 158 -3.38 19.39 -22.18
C ILE A 158 -2.30 19.85 -23.16
N LEU A 159 -1.76 18.96 -24.00
CA LEU A 159 -0.74 19.33 -24.98
C LEU A 159 -1.33 20.01 -26.22
N VAL A 160 -2.58 19.73 -26.55
CA VAL A 160 -3.27 20.29 -27.71
C VAL A 160 -3.94 21.63 -27.39
N HIS A 161 -4.28 21.91 -26.13
CA HIS A 161 -4.96 23.12 -25.67
C HIS A 161 -4.09 24.00 -24.78
#